data_AF-A0A507D2E5-F1
#
_entry.id   AF-A0A507D2E5-F1
#
_cell.length_a   1.000
_cell.length_b   1.000
_cell.length_c   1.000
_cell.angle_alpha   90.00
_cell.angle_beta   90.00
_cell.angle_gamma   90.00
#
_symmetry.space_group_name_H-M   'P 1'
#
loop_
_entity.id
_entity.type
_entity.pdbx_description
1 polymer ?
#
loop_
_entity_poly.entity_id
_entity_poly.type
_entity_poly.pdbx_seq_one_letter_code
_entity_poly.pdbx_strand_id
1 'polypeptide(L)'
;MSPFMANTGQDASNGTIIGDTLMKPKWDVPTAARTKSRMEEVQERLQECIESAQQHYKKPSRKFEKRATSPYYIKKQISPVSFQVQLPPNLKIHDVFHIKLSQKYIRPNDPSRALPKPPPIPF
;
A
#
# COMPACT_ATOMS: atom_id res chain seq x y z
N MET A 1 10.27 -60.03 -31.88
CA MET A 1 9.04 -59.21 -31.78
C MET A 1 8.87 -58.84 -30.31
N SER A 2 8.72 -57.56 -29.98
CA SER A 2 8.68 -57.08 -28.58
C SER A 2 7.27 -57.23 -28.00
N PRO A 3 7.08 -57.80 -26.79
CA PRO A 3 5.77 -58.14 -26.23
C PRO A 3 5.13 -56.97 -25.45
N PHE A 4 5.64 -55.75 -25.60
CA PHE A 4 5.13 -54.60 -24.86
C PHE A 4 4.12 -53.84 -25.73
N MET A 5 2.83 -54.11 -25.51
CA MET A 5 1.75 -53.24 -26.00
C MET A 5 1.71 -51.98 -25.11
N ALA A 6 2.11 -50.83 -25.65
CA ALA A 6 1.88 -49.56 -25.00
C ALA A 6 0.39 -49.18 -25.19
N ASN A 7 -0.42 -49.40 -24.17
CA ASN A 7 -1.84 -49.02 -24.17
C ASN A 7 -1.94 -47.50 -23.96
N THR A 8 -1.61 -46.71 -24.99
CA THR A 8 -1.72 -45.26 -24.95
C THR A 8 -3.19 -44.85 -25.04
N GLY A 9 -3.80 -44.63 -23.88
CA GLY A 9 -4.60 -43.44 -23.61
C GLY A 9 -6.01 -43.34 -24.19
N GLN A 10 -6.59 -44.37 -24.81
CA GLN A 10 -8.00 -44.30 -25.22
C GLN A 10 -9.00 -44.42 -24.05
N ASP A 11 -8.60 -45.08 -22.95
CA ASP A 11 -9.41 -45.18 -21.73
C ASP A 11 -8.99 -44.17 -20.65
N ALA A 12 -8.19 -43.17 -21.00
CA ALA A 12 -7.88 -42.06 -20.09
C ALA A 12 -9.09 -41.12 -20.02
N SER A 13 -10.20 -41.61 -19.47
CA SER A 13 -11.26 -40.75 -18.98
C SER A 13 -10.67 -39.96 -17.82
N ASN A 14 -10.17 -38.75 -18.09
CA ASN A 14 -10.05 -37.72 -17.07
C ASN A 14 -11.49 -37.45 -16.64
N GLY A 15 -11.94 -38.15 -15.60
CA GLY A 15 -13.35 -38.24 -15.21
C GLY A 15 -14.02 -36.87 -15.15
N THR A 16 -14.70 -36.52 -16.23
CA THR A 16 -15.80 -35.56 -16.34
C THR A 16 -16.39 -35.89 -17.72
N ILE A 17 -17.64 -36.28 -17.86
CA ILE A 17 -18.80 -35.39 -17.89
C ILE A 17 -20.03 -36.30 -17.74
N ILE A 18 -20.82 -36.12 -16.68
CA ILE A 18 -22.30 -36.16 -16.63
C ILE A 18 -22.68 -35.86 -15.17
N GLY A 19 -23.22 -34.66 -14.94
CA GLY A 19 -23.86 -34.27 -13.69
C GLY A 19 -22.91 -33.91 -12.55
N ASP A 20 -23.35 -33.00 -11.70
CA ASP A 20 -22.61 -32.37 -10.59
C ASP A 20 -22.21 -33.31 -9.44
N THR A 21 -22.07 -34.61 -9.72
CA THR A 21 -21.62 -35.60 -8.74
C THR A 21 -20.11 -35.68 -8.76
N LEU A 22 -19.49 -34.92 -7.86
CA LEU A 22 -18.05 -34.93 -7.58
C LEU A 22 -17.67 -36.28 -6.94
N MET A 23 -17.58 -37.34 -7.74
CA MET A 23 -17.08 -38.64 -7.31
C MET A 23 -15.62 -38.47 -6.91
N LYS A 24 -15.37 -38.35 -5.60
CA LYS A 24 -14.01 -38.27 -5.06
C LYS A 24 -13.25 -39.52 -5.49
N PRO A 25 -12.04 -39.40 -6.06
CA PRO A 25 -11.24 -40.56 -6.41
C PRO A 25 -11.03 -41.44 -5.18
N LYS A 26 -11.29 -42.74 -5.32
CA LYS A 26 -11.29 -43.73 -4.22
C LYS A 26 -9.91 -43.96 -3.59
N TRP A 27 -8.84 -43.55 -4.25
CA TRP A 27 -7.47 -43.77 -3.79
C TRP A 27 -7.12 -42.82 -2.66
N ASP A 28 -7.10 -43.33 -1.43
CA ASP A 28 -6.47 -42.66 -0.32
C ASP A 28 -4.96 -42.83 -0.44
N VAL A 29 -4.28 -41.76 -0.86
CA VAL A 29 -2.82 -41.69 -0.93
C VAL A 29 -2.35 -40.71 0.14
N PRO A 30 -1.99 -41.17 1.34
CA PRO A 30 -1.60 -40.31 2.44
C PRO A 30 -0.44 -39.38 2.08
N THR A 31 0.50 -39.84 1.24
CA THR A 31 1.63 -39.05 0.74
C THR A 31 1.18 -37.87 -0.11
N ALA A 32 0.16 -38.04 -0.96
CA ALA A 32 -0.37 -36.97 -1.79
C ALA A 32 -1.10 -35.92 -0.95
N ALA A 33 -1.88 -36.36 0.05
CA ALA A 33 -2.53 -35.47 1.01
C ALA A 33 -1.50 -34.63 1.79
N ARG A 34 -0.38 -35.23 2.23
CA ARG A 34 0.73 -34.52 2.88
C ARG A 34 1.37 -33.49 1.97
N THR A 35 1.66 -33.85 0.72
CA THR A 35 2.25 -32.93 -0.26
C THR A 35 1.32 -31.75 -0.54
N LYS A 36 0.03 -32.02 -0.71
CA LYS A 36 -1.00 -30.99 -0.92
C LYS A 36 -1.09 -30.04 0.28
N SER A 37 -1.21 -30.59 1.49
CA SER A 37 -1.29 -29.78 2.72
C SER A 37 -0.05 -28.89 2.88
N ARG A 38 1.15 -29.42 2.59
CA ARG A 38 2.39 -28.64 2.61
C ARG A 38 2.42 -27.54 1.55
N MET A 39 1.91 -27.80 0.34
CA MET A 39 1.82 -26.77 -0.71
C MET A 39 0.81 -25.68 -0.34
N GLU A 40 -0.33 -26.04 0.23
CA GLU A 40 -1.34 -25.10 0.72
C GLU A 40 -0.76 -24.19 1.82
N GLU A 41 -0.04 -24.77 2.78
CA GLU A 41 0.65 -24.00 3.82
C GLU A 41 1.70 -23.03 3.25
N VAL A 42 2.50 -23.48 2.28
CA VAL A 42 3.49 -22.62 1.61
C VAL A 42 2.80 -21.49 0.85
N GLN A 43 1.70 -21.78 0.17
CA GLN A 43 0.92 -20.78 -0.56
C GLN A 43 0.35 -19.72 0.38
N GLU A 44 -0.22 -20.12 1.52
CA GLU A 44 -0.75 -19.20 2.52
C GLU A 44 0.33 -18.26 3.05
N ARG A 45 1.50 -18.80 3.41
CA ARG A 45 2.65 -18.01 3.87
C ARG A 45 3.17 -17.03 2.80
N LEU A 46 3.19 -17.46 1.54
CA LEU A 46 3.61 -16.60 0.42
C LEU A 46 2.62 -15.45 0.24
N GLN A 47 1.33 -15.75 0.30
CA GLN A 47 0.26 -14.77 0.15
C GLN A 47 0.34 -13.70 1.25
N GLU A 48 0.51 -14.10 2.51
CA GLU A 48 0.71 -13.18 3.63
C GLU A 48 1.93 -12.27 3.42
N CYS A 49 3.06 -12.83 2.97
CA CYS A 49 4.27 -12.06 2.68
C CYS A 49 4.04 -10.99 1.60
N ILE A 50 3.34 -11.36 0.51
CA ILE A 50 3.05 -10.44 -0.59
C ILE A 50 2.13 -9.32 -0.12
N GLU A 51 1.08 -9.65 0.63
CA GLU A 51 0.14 -8.67 1.17
C GLU A 51 0.85 -7.68 2.11
N SER A 52 1.70 -8.19 3.01
CA SER A 52 2.52 -7.35 3.90
C SER A 52 3.47 -6.43 3.11
N ALA A 53 4.13 -6.95 2.07
CA ALA A 53 5.03 -6.15 1.23
C ALA A 53 4.26 -5.06 0.47
N GLN A 54 3.09 -5.37 -0.09
CA GLN A 54 2.25 -4.42 -0.82
C GLN A 54 1.75 -3.28 0.08
N GLN A 55 1.40 -3.57 1.34
CA GLN A 55 1.01 -2.55 2.32
C GLN A 55 2.10 -1.51 2.59
N HIS A 56 3.37 -1.90 2.48
CA HIS A 56 4.51 -1.04 2.77
C HIS A 56 5.13 -0.39 1.53
N TYR A 57 5.00 -0.97 0.34
CA TYR A 57 5.66 -0.50 -0.88
C TYR A 57 5.32 0.96 -1.26
N LYS A 58 4.09 1.41 -1.03
CA LYS A 58 3.66 2.79 -1.35
C LYS A 58 3.81 3.77 -0.17
N LYS A 59 4.17 3.30 1.02
CA LYS A 59 4.31 4.17 2.20
C LYS A 59 5.69 4.81 2.18
N PRO A 60 5.80 6.14 2.31
CA PRO A 60 7.10 6.78 2.47
C PRO A 60 7.76 6.27 3.75
N SER A 61 9.09 6.10 3.73
CA SER A 61 9.80 5.75 4.96
C SER A 61 9.69 6.87 5.99
N ARG A 62 9.88 6.55 7.27
CA ARG A 62 9.79 7.51 8.38
C ARG A 62 10.62 8.79 8.19
N LYS A 63 11.72 8.70 7.41
CA LYS A 63 12.60 9.84 7.08
C LYS A 63 11.99 10.78 6.03
N PHE A 64 11.15 10.26 5.13
CA PHE A 64 10.49 11.01 4.06
C PHE A 64 9.00 11.25 4.32
N GLU A 65 8.52 10.96 5.54
CA GLU A 65 7.19 11.35 5.98
C GLU A 65 7.06 12.88 5.95
N LYS A 66 5.98 13.37 5.33
CA LYS A 66 5.67 14.80 5.31
C LYS A 66 5.29 15.23 6.72
N ARG A 67 6.12 16.08 7.33
CA ARG A 67 5.85 16.70 8.64
C ARG A 67 5.59 18.18 8.42
N ALA A 68 4.46 18.65 8.94
CA ALA A 68 4.20 20.07 9.02
C ALA A 68 5.05 20.64 10.16
N THR A 69 5.97 21.54 9.81
CA THR A 69 6.61 22.41 10.80
C THR A 69 5.56 23.34 11.41
N SER A 70 5.90 24.00 12.51
CA SER A 70 5.06 24.99 13.17
C SER A 70 4.36 25.94 12.17
N PRO A 71 3.12 26.36 12.44
CA PRO A 71 2.40 27.30 11.60
C PRO A 71 3.15 28.65 11.51
N TYR A 72 3.26 29.16 10.28
CA TYR A 72 3.88 30.44 9.99
C TYR A 72 2.90 31.33 9.23
N TYR A 73 3.02 32.64 9.41
CA TYR A 73 2.17 33.62 8.72
C TYR A 73 2.63 33.86 7.29
N ILE A 74 1.69 34.12 6.38
CA ILE A 74 2.00 34.56 5.02
C ILE A 74 2.30 36.05 5.08
N LYS A 75 3.47 36.45 4.57
CA LYS A 75 3.87 37.87 4.45
C LYS A 75 3.27 38.52 3.21
N LYS A 76 3.39 37.86 2.07
CA LYS A 76 2.98 38.39 0.76
C LYS A 76 2.71 37.26 -0.23
N GLN A 77 1.78 37.49 -1.16
CA GLN A 77 1.61 36.65 -2.34
C GLN A 77 2.58 37.10 -3.44
N ILE A 78 3.52 36.24 -3.85
CA ILE A 78 4.48 36.55 -4.92
C ILE A 78 3.89 36.21 -6.28
N SER A 79 3.18 35.08 -6.35
CA SER A 79 2.48 34.63 -7.55
C SER A 79 1.19 33.92 -7.15
N PRO A 80 0.31 33.55 -8.10
CA PRO A 80 -0.89 32.76 -7.79
C PRO A 80 -0.62 31.46 -7.03
N VAL A 81 0.60 30.92 -7.14
CA VAL A 81 0.96 29.59 -6.62
C VAL A 81 2.07 29.64 -5.56
N SER A 82 2.79 30.76 -5.44
CA SER A 82 3.92 30.92 -4.53
C SER A 82 3.71 32.05 -3.53
N PHE A 83 3.91 31.75 -2.26
CA PHE A 83 3.69 32.66 -1.13
C PHE A 83 4.98 32.84 -0.33
N GLN A 84 5.23 34.07 0.10
CA GLN A 84 6.29 34.38 1.04
C GLN A 84 5.80 34.17 2.48
N VAL A 85 6.57 33.48 3.30
CA VAL A 85 6.22 33.06 4.65
C VAL A 85 7.12 33.76 5.68
N GLN A 86 6.58 34.07 6.86
CA GLN A 86 7.34 34.59 7.98
C GLN A 86 8.07 33.46 8.70
N LEU A 87 9.22 33.09 8.14
CA LEU A 87 10.13 32.15 8.79
C LEU A 87 10.82 32.78 10.00
N PRO A 88 11.14 31.96 11.03
CA PRO A 88 11.86 32.43 12.19
C PRO A 88 13.33 32.71 11.81
N PRO A 89 13.98 33.69 12.48
CA PRO A 89 15.30 34.19 12.05
C PRO A 89 16.42 33.15 12.17
N ASN A 90 16.23 32.10 12.97
CA ASN A 90 17.17 30.99 13.11
C ASN A 90 17.14 30.01 11.91
N LEU A 91 16.09 30.05 11.08
CA LEU A 91 15.91 29.11 9.98
C LEU A 91 16.41 29.72 8.66
N LYS A 92 17.57 29.26 8.19
CA LYS A 92 18.24 29.77 6.97
C LYS A 92 17.80 29.04 5.71
N ILE A 93 16.49 28.97 5.46
CA ILE A 93 15.94 28.42 4.21
C ILE A 93 15.21 29.54 3.46
N HIS A 94 14.99 29.33 2.15
CA HIS A 94 14.20 30.27 1.35
C HIS A 94 12.78 30.39 1.92
N ASP A 95 12.29 31.63 2.05
CA ASP A 95 11.01 31.94 2.65
C ASP A 95 9.83 31.92 1.66
N VAL A 96 10.08 31.51 0.42
CA VAL A 96 9.08 31.40 -0.64
C VAL A 96 8.73 29.93 -0.86
N PHE A 97 7.45 29.61 -0.66
CA PHE A 97 6.95 28.24 -0.78
C PHE A 97 5.82 28.15 -1.80
N HIS A 98 5.82 27.06 -2.57
CA HIS A 98 4.73 26.69 -3.46
C HIS A 98 3.55 26.16 -2.63
N ILE A 99 2.30 26.48 -3.02
CA ILE A 99 1.08 26.14 -2.28
C ILE A 99 0.96 24.65 -1.92
N LYS A 100 1.44 23.74 -2.78
CA LYS A 100 1.46 22.27 -2.56
C LYS A 100 2.31 21.82 -1.35
N LEU A 101 3.27 22.63 -0.90
CA LEU A 101 4.10 22.34 0.27
C LEU A 101 3.50 22.92 1.55
N SER A 102 2.54 23.83 1.43
CA SER A 102 1.87 24.48 2.56
C SER A 102 0.57 23.77 2.90
N GLN A 103 0.29 23.61 4.19
CA GLN A 103 -0.99 23.12 4.68
C GLN A 103 -1.78 24.26 5.32
N LYS A 104 -3.11 24.21 5.20
CA LYS A 104 -3.98 25.17 5.90
C LYS A 104 -3.88 24.94 7.40
N TYR A 105 -3.64 26.00 8.15
CA TYR A 105 -3.65 25.93 9.61
C TYR A 105 -5.09 25.75 10.11
N ILE A 106 -5.34 24.66 10.83
CA ILE A 106 -6.60 24.40 11.52
C ILE A 106 -6.43 24.83 12.97
N ARG A 107 -7.22 25.82 13.40
CA ARG A 107 -7.17 26.30 14.78
C ARG A 107 -7.65 25.21 15.74
N PRO A 108 -6.87 24.88 16.79
CA PRO A 108 -7.34 24.04 17.88
C PRO A 108 -8.56 24.66 18.57
N ASN A 109 -9.42 23.81 19.15
CA ASN A 109 -10.57 24.27 19.93
C ASN A 109 -10.15 24.93 21.27
N ASP A 110 -8.98 24.53 21.78
CA ASP A 110 -8.40 25.10 23.00
C ASP A 110 -7.84 26.52 22.72
N PRO A 111 -8.38 27.57 23.38
CA PRO A 111 -7.94 28.95 23.17
C PRO A 111 -6.50 29.21 23.61
N SER A 112 -5.92 28.42 24.52
CA SER A 112 -4.52 28.56 24.96
C SER A 112 -3.52 28.23 23.85
N ARG A 113 -3.91 27.30 22.96
CA ARG A 113 -3.08 26.84 21.84
C ARG A 113 -3.36 27.57 20.52
N ALA A 114 -4.41 28.39 20.50
CA ALA A 114 -4.81 29.11 19.30
C ALA A 114 -3.84 30.27 19.01
N LEU A 115 -3.32 30.32 17.79
CA LEU A 115 -2.54 31.47 17.35
C LEU A 115 -3.43 32.69 17.05
N PRO A 116 -2.90 33.91 17.22
CA PRO A 116 -3.62 35.12 16.85
C PRO A 116 -3.96 35.11 15.36
N LYS A 117 -5.03 35.83 14.98
CA LYS A 117 -5.45 35.91 13.59
C LYS A 117 -4.31 36.52 12.75
N PRO A 118 -4.02 35.96 11.57
CA PRO A 118 -3.01 36.52 10.68
C PRO A 118 -3.40 37.95 10.27
N PRO A 119 -2.41 38.83 10.04
CA PRO A 119 -2.66 40.12 9.43
C PRO A 119 -3.22 39.96 8.00
N PRO A 120 -3.96 40.95 7.47
CA PRO A 120 -4.39 40.96 6.07
C PRO A 120 -3.18 40.87 5.13
N ILE A 121 -3.29 40.05 4.08
CA ILE A 121 -2.22 39.89 3.09
C ILE A 121 -2.29 41.10 2.14
N PRO A 122 -1.20 41.88 1.97
CA PRO A 122 -1.17 42.95 0.97
C PRO A 122 -1.13 42.34 -0.44
N PHE A 123 -1.98 42.87 -1.33
CA PHE A 123 -2.03 42.52 -2.75
C PHE A 123 -0.94 43.25 -3.54
#